data_AF-A0A399NTG0-F1
#
_entry.id   AF-A0A399NTG0-F1
#
_cell.length_a   1.000
_cell.length_b   1.000
_cell.length_c   1.000
_cell.angle_alpha   90.00
_cell.angle_beta   90.00
_cell.angle_gamma   90.00
#
_symmetry.space_group_name_H-M   'P 1'
#
loop_
_entity.id
_entity.type
_entity.pdbx_description
1 polymer ?
#
loop_
_entity_poly.entity_id
_entity_poly.type
_entity_poly.pdbx_seq_one_letter_code
_entity_poly.pdbx_strand_id
1 'polypeptide(L)'
;MAIRLDPRLPLVWRTPDSLQLGVDRPPVVLSAVSRLDERLLDALGRGISRGGLDMIAATEGATPAHVTQLLDLVRPALVPPRDQDLPRRTRSGPVAIV
;
A
#
# COMPACT_ATOMS: atom_id res chain seq x y z
N MET A 1 3.30 11.18 3.22
CA MET A 1 2.21 10.20 3.39
C MET A 1 2.66 8.84 2.88
N ALA A 2 2.50 7.78 3.67
CA ALA A 2 2.85 6.41 3.28
C ALA A 2 1.61 5.69 2.72
N ILE A 3 1.79 5.02 1.59
CA ILE A 3 0.82 4.11 0.96
C ILE A 3 1.11 2.72 1.50
N ARG A 4 0.07 1.99 1.92
CA ARG A 4 0.22 0.68 2.55
C ARG A 4 -0.91 -0.26 2.17
N LEU A 5 -0.59 -1.54 1.95
CA LEU A 5 -1.59 -2.61 1.91
C LEU A 5 -2.28 -2.75 3.27
N ASP A 6 -3.56 -3.13 3.28
CA ASP A 6 -4.27 -3.48 4.51
C ASP A 6 -3.62 -4.71 5.14
N PRO A 7 -2.98 -4.59 6.33
CA PRO A 7 -2.30 -5.71 6.96
C PRO A 7 -3.24 -6.87 7.37
N ARG A 8 -4.56 -6.67 7.29
CA ARG A 8 -5.56 -7.72 7.51
C ARG A 8 -5.73 -8.64 6.31
N LEU A 9 -5.25 -8.25 5.14
CA LEU A 9 -5.33 -9.02 3.89
C LEU A 9 -3.98 -9.73 3.65
N PRO A 10 -3.86 -11.03 3.98
CA PRO A 10 -2.62 -11.77 3.71
C PRO A 10 -2.36 -11.84 2.20
N LEU A 11 -1.08 -11.76 1.81
CA LEU A 11 -0.65 -12.06 0.45
C LEU A 11 -0.52 -13.58 0.30
N VAL A 12 -1.25 -14.15 -0.66
CA VAL A 12 -1.29 -15.61 -0.89
C VAL A 12 -0.96 -15.90 -2.35
N TRP A 13 0.06 -16.72 -2.58
CA TRP A 13 0.39 -17.24 -3.90
C TRP A 13 -0.60 -18.34 -4.31
N ARG A 14 -1.13 -18.25 -5.53
CA ARG A 14 -2.05 -19.24 -6.12
C ARG A 14 -1.32 -20.13 -7.13
N THR A 15 -0.45 -19.51 -7.92
CA THR A 15 0.48 -20.13 -8.88
C THR A 15 1.83 -19.41 -8.76
N PRO A 16 2.89 -19.84 -9.46
CA PRO A 16 4.16 -19.12 -9.45
C PRO A 16 4.09 -17.68 -9.99
N ASP A 17 3.05 -17.32 -10.73
CA ASP A 17 2.87 -16.02 -11.40
C ASP A 17 1.54 -15.33 -11.06
N SER A 18 0.78 -15.84 -10.09
CA SER A 18 -0.47 -15.22 -9.65
C SER A 18 -0.62 -15.27 -8.14
N LEU A 19 -1.15 -14.18 -7.58
CA LEU A 19 -1.37 -14.00 -6.16
C LEU A 19 -2.70 -13.32 -5.89
N GLN A 20 -3.15 -13.42 -4.66
CA GLN A 20 -4.31 -12.70 -4.15
C GLN A 20 -3.99 -12.02 -2.83
N LEU A 21 -4.71 -10.95 -2.54
CA LEU A 21 -4.70 -10.27 -1.25
C LEU A 21 -5.99 -10.65 -0.52
N GLY A 22 -5.88 -11.38 0.59
CA GLY A 22 -7.01 -12.05 1.26
C GLY A 22 -7.16 -13.52 0.88
N VAL A 23 -8.03 -14.25 1.58
CA VAL A 23 -8.25 -15.71 1.39
C VAL A 23 -9.63 -16.00 0.80
N ASP A 24 -10.70 -15.86 1.60
CA ASP A 24 -12.04 -16.33 1.21
C ASP A 24 -12.75 -15.46 0.16
N ARG A 25 -12.58 -14.15 0.27
CA ARG A 25 -13.14 -13.15 -0.65
C ARG A 25 -12.06 -12.10 -0.94
N PRO A 26 -11.06 -12.43 -1.76
CA PRO A 26 -9.94 -11.53 -1.98
C PRO A 26 -10.42 -10.31 -2.79
N PRO A 27 -10.29 -9.08 -2.27
CA PRO A 27 -10.64 -7.88 -3.04
C PRO A 27 -9.73 -7.65 -4.24
N VAL A 28 -8.56 -8.30 -4.29
CA VAL A 28 -7.59 -8.19 -5.38
C VAL A 28 -7.03 -9.57 -5.69
N VAL A 29 -7.04 -9.92 -6.97
CA VAL A 29 -6.32 -11.08 -7.54
C VAL A 29 -5.48 -10.54 -8.69
N LEU A 30 -4.17 -10.79 -8.66
CA LEU A 30 -3.22 -10.39 -9.68
C LEU A 30 -2.77 -11.63 -10.45
N SER A 31 -2.74 -11.52 -11.78
CA SER A 31 -2.22 -12.53 -12.70
C SER A 31 -0.99 -11.98 -13.43
N ALA A 32 -0.09 -12.87 -13.85
CA ALA A 32 1.17 -12.50 -14.51
C ALA A 32 2.01 -11.50 -13.68
N VAL A 33 2.12 -11.77 -12.38
CA VAL A 33 2.91 -10.98 -11.43
C VAL A 33 4.38 -11.04 -11.83
N SER A 34 4.97 -9.87 -12.10
CA SER A 34 6.39 -9.76 -12.39
C SER A 34 7.23 -9.66 -11.11
N ARG A 35 8.55 -9.87 -11.22
CA ARG A 35 9.49 -9.63 -10.10
C ARG A 35 9.43 -8.19 -9.59
N LEU A 36 9.18 -7.23 -10.47
CA LEU A 36 9.01 -5.83 -10.07
C LEU A 36 7.74 -5.67 -9.23
N ASP A 37 6.63 -6.29 -9.64
CA ASP A 37 5.37 -6.25 -8.87
C ASP A 37 5.56 -6.86 -7.48
N GLU A 38 6.26 -7.99 -7.36
CA GLU A 38 6.58 -8.59 -6.06
C GLU A 38 7.31 -7.60 -5.13
N ARG A 39 8.32 -6.89 -5.64
CA ARG A 39 9.08 -5.90 -4.87
C ARG A 39 8.24 -4.69 -4.47
N LEU A 40 7.41 -4.20 -5.38
CA LEU A 40 6.50 -3.10 -5.11
C LEU A 40 5.44 -3.50 -4.07
N LEU A 41 4.90 -4.73 -4.14
CA LEU A 41 3.96 -5.28 -3.17
C LEU A 41 4.59 -5.46 -1.78
N ASP A 42 5.83 -5.96 -1.70
CA ASP A 42 6.59 -6.09 -0.46
C ASP A 42 6.86 -4.71 0.18
N ALA A 43 7.24 -3.72 -0.64
CA ALA A 43 7.37 -2.33 -0.19
C ALA A 43 6.04 -1.74 0.32
N LEU A 44 4.92 -1.99 -0.38
CA LEU A 44 3.59 -1.58 0.06
C LEU A 44 3.15 -2.28 1.36
N GLY A 45 3.55 -3.53 1.60
CA GLY A 45 3.27 -4.22 2.87
C GLY A 45 3.91 -3.52 4.08
N ARG A 46 5.12 -2.99 3.89
CA ARG A 46 5.88 -2.23 4.91
C ARG A 46 5.46 -0.76 5.03
N GLY A 47 4.76 -0.24 4.03
CA GLY A 47 4.36 1.16 3.95
C GLY A 47 5.46 2.01 3.33
N ILE A 48 5.15 2.67 2.20
CA ILE A 48 6.15 3.39 1.41
C ILE A 48 5.52 4.63 0.77
N SER A 49 6.32 5.67 0.50
CA SER A 49 5.86 6.84 -0.24
C SER A 49 5.72 6.53 -1.74
N ARG A 50 4.96 7.35 -2.47
CA ARG A 50 4.88 7.26 -3.94
C ARG A 50 6.25 7.37 -4.61
N GLY A 51 7.04 8.37 -4.23
CA GLY A 51 8.40 8.53 -4.77
C GLY A 51 9.33 7.35 -4.47
N GLY A 52 9.12 6.65 -3.34
CA GLY A 52 9.83 5.41 -3.04
C GLY A 52 9.50 4.27 -4.00
N LEU A 53 8.21 4.12 -4.37
CA LEU A 53 7.78 3.15 -5.38
C LEU A 53 8.36 3.48 -6.76
N ASP A 54 8.29 4.76 -7.16
CA ASP A 54 8.83 5.22 -8.44
C ASP A 54 10.36 4.98 -8.52
N MET A 55 11.08 5.15 -7.41
CA MET A 55 12.50 4.83 -7.32
C MET A 55 12.78 3.32 -7.48
N ILE A 56 12.01 2.45 -6.82
CA ILE A 56 12.15 0.99 -7.00
C ILE A 56 11.93 0.62 -8.47
N ALA A 57 10.87 1.14 -9.10
CA ALA A 57 10.59 0.90 -10.51
C ALA A 57 11.74 1.39 -11.42
N ALA A 58 12.27 2.59 -11.17
CA ALA A 58 13.37 3.14 -11.95
C ALA A 58 14.64 2.29 -11.86
N THR A 59 14.95 1.68 -10.71
CA THR A 59 16.12 0.79 -10.57
C THR A 59 16.05 -0.47 -11.43
N GLU A 60 14.85 -0.85 -11.89
CA GLU A 60 14.64 -1.99 -12.79
C GLU A 60 14.26 -1.55 -14.22
N GLY A 61 14.47 -0.27 -14.56
CA GLY A 61 14.20 0.28 -15.88
C GLY A 61 12.72 0.47 -16.21
N ALA A 62 11.84 0.34 -15.21
CA ALA A 62 10.41 0.57 -15.39
C ALA A 62 10.03 2.05 -15.21
N THR A 63 8.87 2.41 -15.74
CA THR A 63 8.37 3.79 -15.73
C THR A 63 7.41 4.04 -14.55
N PRO A 64 7.18 5.31 -14.16
CA PRO A 64 6.14 5.66 -13.20
C PRO A 64 4.72 5.24 -13.60
N ALA A 65 4.49 4.93 -14.88
CA ALA A 65 3.22 4.39 -15.37
C ALA A 65 2.97 2.97 -14.83
N HIS A 66 4.01 2.14 -14.74
CA HIS A 66 3.92 0.80 -14.13
C HIS A 66 3.48 0.86 -12.67
N VAL A 67 4.07 1.79 -11.91
CA VAL A 67 3.70 2.02 -10.50
C VAL A 67 2.24 2.46 -10.39
N THR A 68 1.80 3.35 -11.27
CA THR A 68 0.40 3.81 -11.30
C THR A 68 -0.55 2.65 -11.58
N GLN A 69 -0.24 1.83 -12.59
CA GLN A 69 -1.04 0.67 -12.95
C GLN A 69 -1.15 -0.32 -11.80
N LEU A 70 -0.04 -0.64 -11.13
CA LEU A 70 -0.07 -1.53 -9.97
C LEU A 70 -0.90 -0.93 -8.83
N LEU A 71 -0.72 0.35 -8.52
CA LEU A 71 -1.48 1.03 -7.47
C LEU A 71 -2.99 1.02 -7.74
N ASP A 72 -3.39 1.20 -9.00
CA ASP A 72 -4.79 1.13 -9.41
C ASP A 72 -5.37 -0.28 -9.22
N LEU A 73 -4.61 -1.32 -9.59
CA LEU A 73 -5.01 -2.72 -9.39
C LEU A 73 -5.17 -3.08 -7.91
N VAL A 74 -4.24 -2.64 -7.06
CA VAL A 74 -4.26 -2.99 -5.63
C VAL A 74 -5.08 -2.03 -4.77
N ARG A 75 -5.65 -0.97 -5.35
CA ARG A 75 -6.42 0.05 -4.64
C ARG A 75 -7.47 -0.52 -3.67
N PRO A 76 -8.25 -1.56 -4.01
CA PRO A 76 -9.22 -2.16 -3.08
C PRO A 76 -8.60 -2.78 -1.81
N ALA A 77 -7.31 -3.06 -1.83
CA ALA A 77 -6.55 -3.63 -0.72
C ALA A 77 -5.61 -2.62 -0.04
N LEU A 78 -5.68 -1.34 -0.38
CA LEU A 78 -4.92 -0.28 0.30
C LEU A 78 -5.65 0.22 1.54
N VAL A 79 -4.89 0.55 2.58
CA VAL A 79 -5.42 1.29 3.72
C VAL A 79 -5.83 2.69 3.22
N PRO A 80 -7.05 3.17 3.51
CA PRO A 80 -7.45 4.53 3.18
C PRO A 80 -6.45 5.53 3.77
N PRO A 81 -6.13 6.63 3.07
CA PRO A 81 -5.36 7.71 3.65
C PRO A 81 -6.00 8.09 4.99
N ARG A 82 -5.29 7.84 6.09
CA ARG A 82 -5.77 8.24 7.40
C ARG A 82 -5.67 9.76 7.47
N ASP A 83 -6.74 10.45 7.85
CA ASP A 83 -6.76 11.89 8.22
C ASP A 83 -5.86 12.21 9.44
N GLN A 84 -4.96 11.31 9.85
CA GLN A 84 -4.19 11.34 11.09
C GLN A 84 -3.02 12.33 11.10
N ASP A 85 -2.82 13.09 10.02
CA ASP A 85 -1.94 14.28 10.02
C ASP A 85 -2.67 15.55 10.48
N LEU A 86 -3.98 15.52 10.80
CA LEU A 86 -4.57 16.61 11.57
C LEU A 86 -3.93 16.58 12.97
N PRO A 87 -3.27 17.66 13.43
CA PRO A 87 -2.69 17.69 14.77
C PRO A 87 -3.77 17.26 15.76
N ARG A 88 -3.47 16.22 16.54
CA ARG A 88 -4.33 15.72 17.61
C ARG A 88 -4.77 16.94 18.40
N ARG A 89 -6.02 17.41 18.21
CA ARG A 89 -6.57 18.54 18.97
C ARG A 89 -6.43 18.15 20.42
N THR A 90 -5.41 18.67 21.09
CA THR A 90 -5.34 18.68 22.54
C THR A 90 -6.63 19.34 22.97
N ARG A 91 -7.54 18.56 23.54
CA ARG A 91 -8.65 19.13 24.29
C ARG A 91 -8.00 19.80 25.50
N SER A 92 -7.53 21.03 25.33
CA SER A 92 -7.21 21.91 26.45
C SER A 92 -8.55 22.24 27.08
N GLY A 93 -8.96 21.43 28.06
CA GLY A 93 -9.96 21.87 29.02
C GLY A 93 -9.43 23.12 29.74
N PRO A 94 -10.32 24.00 30.24
CA PRO A 94 -9.88 25.16 30.98
C PRO A 94 -9.15 24.68 32.24
N VAL A 95 -7.87 25.05 32.37
CA VAL A 95 -7.17 24.97 33.65
C VAL A 95 -7.79 26.04 34.53
N ALA A 96 -8.67 25.62 35.45
CA ALA A 96 -9.11 26.48 36.54
C ALA A 96 -7.90 26.69 37.46
N ILE A 97 -7.37 27.91 37.47
CA ILE A 97 -6.40 28.38 38.47
C ILE A 97 -7.23 28.87 39.65
N VAL A 98 -6.99 28.30 40.83
CA VAL A 98 -7.55 28.71 42.13
C VAL A 98 -6.46 29.42 42.90
#